data_AF-A0A2D1PJT4-F1
#
_entry.id   AF-A0A2D1PJT4-F1
#
_cell.length_a   1.000
_cell.length_b   1.000
_cell.length_c   1.000
_cell.angle_alpha   90.00
_cell.angle_beta   90.00
_cell.angle_gamma   90.00
#
_symmetry.space_group_name_H-M   'P 1'
#
loop_
_entity.id
_entity.type
_entity.pdbx_description
1 polymer ?
#
loop_
_entity_poly.entity_id
_entity_poly.type
_entity_poly.pdbx_seq_one_letter_code
_entity_poly.pdbx_strand_id
1 'polypeptide(L)'
;HVYAEIAGYATRSNAFHMTGLRPDGREMAQAIRVALDEARLAPDAIDYVNAHGSGTKQNDRHETAAFKRSLGEHAYAVPVSSIKSMVGHSLGAIGSIEIAASALAM
;
A
#
# COMPACT_ATOMS: atom_id res chain seq x y z
N HIS A 1 19.33 -7.74 17.25
CA HIS A 1 17.88 -7.92 17.01
C HIS A 1 17.54 -7.26 15.69
N VAL A 2 16.78 -7.93 14.83
CA VAL A 2 16.29 -7.43 13.54
C VAL A 2 14.76 -7.48 13.60
N TYR A 3 14.08 -6.36 13.28
CA TYR A 3 12.62 -6.26 13.37
C TYR A 3 11.92 -6.73 12.10
N ALA A 4 12.42 -6.33 10.93
CA ALA A 4 11.90 -6.69 9.62
C ALA A 4 12.97 -6.49 8.55
N GLU A 5 12.71 -7.00 7.36
CA GLU A 5 13.49 -6.79 6.14
C GLU A 5 12.65 -6.05 5.11
N ILE A 6 13.26 -5.08 4.40
CA ILE A 6 12.63 -4.46 3.23
C ILE A 6 13.04 -5.29 2.01
N ALA A 7 12.15 -6.19 1.57
CA ALA A 7 12.42 -7.10 0.47
C ALA A 7 12.31 -6.43 -0.92
N GLY A 8 11.56 -5.33 -1.05
CA GLY A 8 11.38 -4.61 -2.31
C GLY A 8 10.69 -3.26 -2.13
N TYR A 9 10.85 -2.36 -3.10
CA TYR A 9 10.33 -1.01 -3.10
C TYR A 9 10.09 -0.48 -4.51
N ALA A 10 9.04 0.32 -4.69
CA ALA A 10 8.80 0.98 -5.96
C ALA A 10 8.14 2.33 -5.79
N THR A 11 8.49 3.26 -6.69
CA THR A 11 7.79 4.53 -6.86
C THR A 11 7.24 4.67 -8.27
N ARG A 12 6.10 5.34 -8.37
CA ARG A 12 5.47 5.73 -9.64
C ARG A 12 4.80 7.09 -9.48
N SER A 13 4.78 7.86 -10.57
CA SER A 13 3.95 9.06 -10.69
C SER A 13 2.64 8.69 -11.39
N ASN A 14 1.52 9.25 -10.95
CA ASN A 14 0.22 9.00 -11.58
C ASN A 14 0.10 9.64 -12.97
N ALA A 15 0.85 10.72 -13.24
CA ALA A 15 0.83 11.49 -14.49
C ALA A 15 -0.58 11.75 -15.06
N PHE A 16 -1.57 11.94 -14.18
CA PHE A 16 -2.99 12.01 -14.57
C PHE A 16 -3.58 13.40 -14.32
N HIS A 17 -3.39 13.94 -13.11
CA HIS A 17 -3.94 15.22 -12.70
C HIS A 17 -3.12 15.77 -11.52
N MET A 18 -3.10 17.08 -11.34
CA MET A 18 -2.31 17.74 -10.28
C MET A 18 -2.62 17.21 -8.87
N THR A 19 -3.91 16.92 -8.60
CA THR A 19 -4.39 16.40 -7.30
C THR A 19 -5.34 15.22 -7.44
N GLY A 20 -5.70 14.88 -8.68
CA GLY A 20 -6.74 13.90 -8.95
C GLY A 20 -6.12 12.52 -9.10
N LEU A 21 -6.85 11.51 -8.66
CA LEU A 21 -6.50 10.11 -8.88
C LEU A 21 -7.50 9.45 -9.81
N ARG A 22 -6.97 8.54 -10.63
CA ARG A 22 -7.80 7.64 -11.43
C ARG A 22 -8.51 6.67 -10.48
N PRO A 23 -9.81 6.39 -10.63
CA PRO A 23 -10.47 5.42 -9.76
C PRO A 23 -9.99 3.97 -9.97
N ASP A 24 -9.21 3.69 -11.03
CA ASP A 24 -8.78 2.34 -11.42
C ASP A 24 -7.44 1.89 -10.82
N GLY A 25 -6.77 2.74 -10.02
CA GLY A 25 -5.57 2.34 -9.26
C GLY A 25 -4.36 1.95 -10.11
N ARG A 26 -4.34 2.25 -11.43
CA ARG A 26 -3.44 1.59 -12.39
C ARG A 26 -1.95 1.74 -12.06
N GLU A 27 -1.53 2.96 -11.78
CA GLU A 27 -0.14 3.31 -11.48
C GLU A 27 0.32 2.70 -10.16
N MET A 28 -0.53 2.72 -9.14
CA MET A 28 -0.23 2.17 -7.82
C MET A 28 -0.17 0.65 -7.90
N ALA A 29 -1.09 0.02 -8.65
CA ALA A 29 -1.02 -1.41 -8.92
C ALA A 29 0.29 -1.81 -9.62
N GLN A 30 0.81 -0.95 -10.50
CA GLN A 30 2.11 -1.19 -11.13
C GLN A 30 3.26 -1.00 -10.15
N ALA A 31 3.20 -0.02 -9.25
CA ALA A 31 4.19 0.12 -8.18
C ALA A 31 4.20 -1.13 -7.28
N ILE A 32 3.04 -1.63 -6.86
CA ILE A 32 2.92 -2.85 -6.07
C ILE A 32 3.53 -4.05 -6.80
N ARG A 33 3.18 -4.27 -8.07
CA ARG A 33 3.77 -5.37 -8.87
C ARG A 33 5.29 -5.28 -8.96
N VAL A 34 5.83 -4.09 -9.18
CA VAL A 34 7.29 -3.90 -9.28
C VAL A 34 8.00 -4.16 -7.95
N ALA A 35 7.40 -3.75 -6.83
CA ALA A 35 7.95 -4.05 -5.50
C ALA A 35 7.90 -5.56 -5.19
N LEU A 36 6.83 -6.24 -5.57
CA LEU A 36 6.72 -7.71 -5.48
C LEU A 36 7.74 -8.43 -6.37
N ASP A 37 7.92 -7.96 -7.60
CA ASP A 37 8.90 -8.50 -8.54
C ASP A 37 10.33 -8.35 -8.01
N GLU A 38 10.68 -7.19 -7.44
CA GLU A 38 11.97 -6.95 -6.78
C GLU A 38 12.17 -7.88 -5.58
N ALA A 39 11.12 -8.04 -4.75
CA ALA A 39 11.11 -8.97 -3.62
C ALA A 39 11.07 -10.45 -4.04
N ARG A 40 10.83 -10.75 -5.32
CA ARG A 40 10.60 -12.09 -5.88
C ARG A 40 9.46 -12.84 -5.17
N LEU A 41 8.40 -12.11 -4.82
CA LEU A 41 7.21 -12.64 -4.15
C LEU A 41 6.04 -12.68 -5.11
N ALA A 42 5.26 -13.76 -5.04
CA ALA A 42 3.98 -13.83 -5.72
C ALA A 42 2.93 -13.01 -4.94
N PRO A 43 1.86 -12.52 -5.61
CA PRO A 43 0.87 -11.69 -4.93
C PRO A 43 0.11 -12.38 -3.80
N ASP A 44 0.01 -13.71 -3.82
CA ASP A 44 -0.61 -14.55 -2.79
C ASP A 44 0.28 -14.74 -1.55
N ALA A 45 1.55 -14.32 -1.59
CA ALA A 45 2.44 -14.31 -0.44
C ALA A 45 2.22 -13.09 0.50
N ILE A 46 1.25 -12.22 0.20
CA ILE A 46 0.96 -11.04 1.00
C ILE A 46 -0.11 -11.35 2.06
N ASP A 47 0.27 -11.37 3.32
CA ASP A 47 -0.63 -11.70 4.44
C ASP A 47 -1.35 -10.49 5.04
N TYR A 48 -0.85 -9.27 4.78
CA TYR A 48 -1.41 -8.04 5.33
C TYR A 48 -1.02 -6.81 4.48
N VAL A 49 -1.93 -5.83 4.38
CA VAL A 49 -1.65 -4.53 3.76
C VAL A 49 -1.83 -3.41 4.77
N ASN A 50 -0.75 -2.69 5.04
CA ASN A 50 -0.82 -1.37 5.68
C ASN A 50 -1.07 -0.31 4.60
N ALA A 51 -2.33 0.10 4.47
CA ALA A 51 -2.77 1.01 3.43
C ALA A 51 -2.40 2.46 3.77
N HIS A 52 -2.27 3.29 2.73
CA HIS A 52 -2.14 4.72 2.94
C HIS A 52 -3.39 5.27 3.62
N GLY A 53 -4.60 4.80 3.31
CA GLY A 53 -5.76 4.88 4.20
C GLY A 53 -6.09 6.29 4.69
N SER A 54 -6.08 7.27 3.78
CA SER A 54 -6.33 8.67 4.13
C SER A 54 -7.76 8.95 4.64
N GLY A 55 -8.69 8.01 4.46
CA GLY A 55 -10.09 8.16 4.81
C GLY A 55 -10.88 9.01 3.82
N THR A 56 -10.28 9.33 2.66
CA THR A 56 -10.96 10.10 1.61
C THR A 56 -11.52 9.15 0.56
N LYS A 57 -12.75 9.42 0.13
CA LYS A 57 -13.45 8.55 -0.84
C LYS A 57 -12.67 8.34 -2.14
N GLN A 58 -11.91 9.34 -2.61
CA GLN A 58 -11.13 9.23 -3.84
C GLN A 58 -9.90 8.34 -3.64
N ASN A 59 -9.09 8.59 -2.60
CA ASN A 59 -7.87 7.82 -2.34
C ASN A 59 -8.19 6.38 -1.94
N ASP A 60 -9.16 6.18 -1.05
CA ASP A 60 -9.47 4.84 -0.54
C ASP A 60 -10.02 3.94 -1.67
N ARG A 61 -10.76 4.50 -2.63
CA ARG A 61 -11.16 3.79 -3.86
C ARG A 61 -9.98 3.51 -4.78
N HIS A 62 -9.08 4.48 -4.95
CA HIS A 62 -7.88 4.32 -5.75
C HIS A 62 -6.97 3.20 -5.22
N GLU A 63 -6.70 3.20 -3.91
CA GLU A 63 -5.92 2.16 -3.21
C GLU A 63 -6.58 0.79 -3.32
N THR A 64 -7.89 0.70 -3.03
CA THR A 64 -8.64 -0.56 -3.12
C THR A 64 -8.58 -1.13 -4.54
N ALA A 65 -8.75 -0.30 -5.56
CA ALA A 65 -8.63 -0.72 -6.95
C ALA A 65 -7.22 -1.20 -7.29
N ALA A 66 -6.20 -0.53 -6.74
CA ALA A 66 -4.80 -0.93 -6.93
C ALA A 66 -4.52 -2.31 -6.33
N PHE A 67 -4.93 -2.55 -5.07
CA PHE A 67 -4.77 -3.83 -4.38
C PHE A 67 -5.44 -4.97 -5.13
N LYS A 68 -6.71 -4.79 -5.54
CA LYS A 68 -7.43 -5.80 -6.31
C LYS A 68 -6.76 -6.14 -7.63
N ARG A 69 -6.17 -5.13 -8.29
CA ARG A 69 -5.48 -5.32 -9.56
C ARG A 69 -4.10 -5.96 -9.42
N SER A 70 -3.40 -5.75 -8.30
CA SER A 70 -2.08 -6.34 -8.07
C SER A 70 -2.14 -7.71 -7.42
N LEU A 71 -3.09 -7.93 -6.50
CA LEU A 71 -3.22 -9.18 -5.73
C LEU A 71 -4.28 -10.14 -6.29
N GLY A 72 -5.11 -9.70 -7.24
CA GLY A 72 -6.16 -10.54 -7.83
C GLY A 72 -7.20 -10.97 -6.80
N GLU A 73 -7.62 -12.24 -6.86
CA GLU A 73 -8.58 -12.82 -5.92
C GLU A 73 -8.08 -12.80 -4.47
N HIS A 74 -6.76 -12.90 -4.25
CA HIS A 74 -6.18 -12.86 -2.92
C HIS A 74 -6.52 -11.57 -2.17
N ALA A 75 -6.67 -10.45 -2.89
CA ALA A 75 -7.04 -9.15 -2.33
C ALA A 75 -8.32 -9.15 -1.48
N TYR A 76 -9.22 -10.12 -1.69
CA TYR A 76 -10.47 -10.25 -0.96
C TYR A 76 -10.33 -10.99 0.38
N ALA A 77 -9.21 -11.69 0.59
CA ALA A 77 -8.88 -12.38 1.82
C ALA A 77 -7.83 -11.63 2.66
N VAL A 78 -7.00 -10.78 2.04
CA VAL A 78 -5.94 -10.05 2.76
C VAL A 78 -6.54 -9.00 3.70
N PRO A 79 -6.25 -9.04 5.02
CA PRO A 79 -6.61 -7.97 5.93
C PRO A 79 -5.90 -6.66 5.57
N VAL A 80 -6.65 -5.56 5.64
CA VAL A 80 -6.15 -4.22 5.33
C VAL A 80 -6.47 -3.29 6.50
N SER A 81 -5.49 -2.50 6.94
CA SER A 81 -5.74 -1.41 7.88
C SER A 81 -4.78 -0.23 7.63
N SER A 82 -4.96 0.86 8.36
CA SER A 82 -4.03 1.99 8.37
C SER A 82 -3.93 2.56 9.77
N ILE A 83 -2.72 2.83 10.23
CA ILE A 83 -2.50 3.43 11.56
C ILE A 83 -3.02 4.88 11.65
N LYS A 84 -3.30 5.52 10.51
CA LYS A 84 -3.85 6.89 10.48
C LYS A 84 -5.18 7.02 11.23
N SER A 85 -5.95 5.95 11.40
CA SER A 85 -7.16 5.98 12.23
C SER A 85 -6.88 6.19 13.72
N MET A 86 -5.66 5.88 14.18
CA MET A 86 -5.26 5.96 15.59
C MET A 86 -4.47 7.24 15.88
N VAL A 87 -3.62 7.68 14.94
CA VAL A 87 -2.66 8.78 15.18
C VAL A 87 -2.83 9.98 14.24
N GLY A 88 -3.79 9.91 13.31
CA GLY A 88 -3.99 10.94 12.29
C GLY A 88 -2.95 10.92 11.16
N HIS A 89 -3.05 11.90 10.27
CA HIS A 89 -2.16 12.04 9.12
C HIS A 89 -0.96 12.94 9.46
N SER A 90 0.15 12.35 9.89
CA SER A 90 1.37 13.06 10.33
C SER A 90 2.25 13.58 9.19
N LEU A 91 1.70 13.74 7.98
CA LEU A 91 2.35 14.31 6.80
C LEU A 91 3.69 13.61 6.50
N GLY A 92 4.80 14.35 6.47
CA GLY A 92 6.12 13.81 6.13
C GLY A 92 6.62 12.69 7.04
N ALA A 93 6.08 12.55 8.25
CA ALA A 93 6.46 11.48 9.18
C ALA A 93 5.71 10.17 8.96
N ILE A 94 4.62 10.16 8.19
CA ILE A 94 3.67 9.04 8.22
C ILE A 94 4.26 7.74 7.70
N GLY A 95 5.13 7.79 6.67
CA GLY A 95 5.76 6.59 6.12
C GLY A 95 6.60 5.83 7.15
N SER A 96 7.39 6.55 7.97
CA SER A 96 8.19 5.94 9.04
C SER A 96 7.32 5.31 10.13
N ILE A 97 6.22 5.98 10.49
CA ILE A 97 5.27 5.47 11.49
C ILE A 97 4.55 4.22 10.97
N GLU A 98 4.16 4.21 9.69
CA GLU A 98 3.53 3.04 9.06
C GLU A 98 4.47 1.84 9.03
N ILE A 99 5.74 2.03 8.66
CA ILE A 99 6.74 0.94 8.66
C ILE A 99 6.97 0.42 10.09
N ALA A 100 7.14 1.30 11.07
CA ALA A 100 7.33 0.90 12.46
C ALA A 100 6.12 0.12 12.99
N ALA A 101 4.91 0.58 12.70
CA ALA A 101 3.68 -0.11 13.08
C ALA A 101 3.56 -1.48 12.42
N SER A 102 3.86 -1.58 11.12
CA SER A 102 3.87 -2.86 10.40
C SER A 102 4.86 -3.84 11.01
N ALA A 103 6.10 -3.42 11.28
CA ALA A 103 7.13 -4.29 11.85
C ALA A 103 6.80 -4.76 13.29
N LEU A 104 6.04 -3.98 14.05
CA LEU A 104 5.60 -4.35 15.41
C LEU A 104 4.31 -5.18 15.44
N ALA A 105 3.57 -5.20 14.34
CA ALA A 105 2.36 -6.01 14.19
C ALA A 105 2.63 -7.43 13.68
N MET A 106 3.88 -7.71 13.26
CA MET A 106 4.37 -9.03 12.82
C MET A 106 4.77 -9.92 14.00
#